data_AF-A0A0C2N1L0-F1
#
_entry.id   AF-A0A0C2N1L0-F1
#
_cell.length_a   1.000
_cell.length_b   1.000
_cell.length_c   1.000
_cell.angle_alpha   90.00
_cell.angle_beta   90.00
_cell.angle_gamma   90.00
#
_symmetry.space_group_name_H-M   'P 1'
#
loop_
_entity.id
_entity.type
_entity.pdbx_description
1 polymer ?
#
loop_
_entity_poly.entity_id
_entity_poly.type
_entity_poly.pdbx_seq_one_letter_code
_entity_poly.pdbx_strand_id
1 'polypeptide(L)'
;MHNTILYKQEQIFLNNNFKRVAEVWMDDYKYFLYKNNPSIGSPKNFYLELEERKRLRQHLGCKSFRWYLQNVINDTLITAYEPDRAIGSIMNQKSRKCIGPQVKLLVPCEKATVCMN
;
A
#
# COMPACT_ATOMS: atom_id res chain seq x y z
N MET A 1 -21.23 13.83 -16.15
CA MET A 1 -21.00 14.17 -14.73
C MET A 1 -21.55 13.14 -13.73
N HIS A 2 -22.71 12.52 -13.96
CA HIS A 2 -23.25 11.46 -13.07
C HIS A 2 -22.33 10.24 -12.89
N ASN A 3 -21.69 9.75 -13.96
CA ASN A 3 -20.83 8.56 -13.89
C ASN A 3 -19.60 8.77 -12.97
N THR A 4 -19.00 9.96 -13.00
CA THR A 4 -17.83 10.29 -12.17
C THR A 4 -18.15 10.30 -10.68
N ILE A 5 -19.38 10.64 -10.31
CA ILE A 5 -19.84 10.62 -8.90
C ILE A 5 -19.97 9.18 -8.42
N LEU A 6 -20.55 8.29 -9.24
CA LEU A 6 -20.69 6.86 -8.92
C LEU A 6 -19.32 6.18 -8.74
N TYR A 7 -18.39 6.39 -9.68
CA TYR A 7 -17.02 5.85 -9.55
C TYR A 7 -16.28 6.35 -8.31
N LYS A 8 -16.49 7.62 -7.94
CA LYS A 8 -15.86 8.20 -6.74
C LYS A 8 -16.44 7.60 -5.46
N GLN A 9 -17.73 7.28 -5.45
CA GLN A 9 -18.41 6.66 -4.30
C GLN A 9 -18.03 5.19 -4.13
N GLU A 10 -17.91 4.44 -5.23
CA GLU A 10 -17.43 3.05 -5.24
C GLU A 10 -15.97 2.96 -4.76
N GLN A 11 -15.10 3.87 -5.21
CA GLN A 11 -13.73 3.92 -4.72
C GLN A 11 -13.63 4.22 -3.23
N ILE A 12 -14.44 5.14 -2.71
CA ILE A 12 -14.49 5.42 -1.26
C ILE A 12 -14.92 4.15 -0.50
N PHE A 13 -15.92 3.44 -0.99
CA PHE A 13 -16.38 2.19 -0.37
C PHE A 13 -15.29 1.11 -0.36
N LEU A 14 -14.62 0.88 -1.49
CA LEU A 14 -13.51 -0.07 -1.60
C LEU A 14 -12.36 0.30 -0.66
N ASN A 15 -11.97 1.58 -0.64
CA ASN A 15 -10.92 2.08 0.24
C ASN A 15 -11.26 1.87 1.72
N ASN A 16 -12.53 2.07 2.10
CA ASN A 16 -12.99 1.80 3.47
C ASN A 16 -12.84 0.32 3.82
N ASN A 17 -13.21 -0.59 2.92
CA ASN A 17 -13.07 -2.03 3.16
C ASN A 17 -11.61 -2.45 3.31
N PHE A 18 -10.72 -1.95 2.44
CA PHE A 18 -9.28 -2.19 2.59
C PHE A 18 -8.75 -1.64 3.92
N LYS A 19 -9.17 -0.43 4.31
CA LYS A 19 -8.79 0.17 5.60
C LYS A 19 -9.28 -0.67 6.78
N ARG A 20 -10.52 -1.17 6.76
CA ARG A 20 -11.07 -2.05 7.81
C ARG A 20 -10.22 -3.31 8.00
N VAL A 21 -9.86 -3.97 6.89
CA VAL A 21 -9.02 -5.17 6.93
C VAL A 21 -7.63 -4.82 7.48
N ALA A 22 -7.03 -3.74 6.98
CA ALA A 22 -5.69 -3.31 7.41
C ALA A 22 -5.64 -2.97 8.90
N GLU A 23 -6.60 -2.20 9.40
CA GLU A 23 -6.68 -1.79 10.81
C GLU A 23 -6.91 -2.96 11.79
N VAL A 24 -7.56 -4.04 11.34
CA VAL A 24 -7.83 -5.21 12.19
C VAL A 24 -6.74 -6.27 12.09
N TRP A 25 -6.16 -6.49 10.92
CA TRP A 25 -5.33 -7.67 10.66
C TRP A 25 -3.86 -7.40 10.32
N MET A 26 -3.52 -6.21 9.81
CA MET A 26 -2.17 -5.95 9.30
C MET A 26 -1.20 -5.37 10.33
N ASP A 27 -1.61 -5.18 11.58
CA ASP A 27 -0.77 -4.61 12.65
C ASP A 27 -0.07 -3.31 12.17
N ASP A 28 1.23 -3.17 12.39
CA ASP A 28 2.03 -2.03 11.93
C ASP A 28 2.27 -2.03 10.41
N TYR A 29 2.09 -3.19 9.75
CA TYR A 29 2.32 -3.34 8.30
C TYR A 29 1.28 -2.62 7.45
N LYS A 30 0.17 -2.16 8.03
CA LYS A 30 -0.77 -1.24 7.37
C LYS A 30 -0.11 0.05 6.88
N TYR A 31 1.02 0.45 7.48
CA TYR A 31 1.82 1.59 7.00
C TYR A 31 2.24 1.42 5.54
N PHE A 32 2.71 0.23 5.13
CA PHE A 32 3.12 -0.02 3.75
C PHE A 32 1.95 0.10 2.77
N LEU A 33 0.76 -0.37 3.16
CA LEU A 33 -0.46 -0.20 2.38
C LEU A 33 -0.80 1.29 2.21
N TYR A 34 -0.74 2.08 3.28
CA TYR A 34 -1.07 3.51 3.25
C TYR A 34 -0.02 4.34 2.51
N LYS A 35 1.26 3.96 2.61
CA LYS A 35 2.35 4.58 1.84
C LYS A 35 2.15 4.36 0.35
N ASN A 36 1.80 3.14 -0.07
CA ASN A 36 1.63 2.79 -1.47
C ASN A 36 0.30 3.28 -2.05
N ASN A 37 -0.75 3.34 -1.24
CA ASN A 37 -2.06 3.87 -1.63
C ASN A 37 -2.61 4.85 -0.57
N PRO A 38 -2.19 6.13 -0.61
CA PRO A 38 -2.59 7.15 0.37
C PRO A 38 -4.10 7.36 0.46
N SER A 39 -4.84 7.07 -0.61
CA SER A 39 -6.30 7.22 -0.65
C SER A 39 -7.03 6.29 0.33
N ILE A 40 -6.44 5.12 0.63
CA ILE A 40 -6.93 4.20 1.67
C ILE A 40 -6.72 4.83 3.04
N GLY A 41 -5.51 5.32 3.33
CA GLY A 41 -5.14 5.90 4.63
C GLY A 41 -5.90 7.19 5.01
N SER A 42 -6.54 7.85 4.04
CA SER A 42 -7.19 9.16 4.20
C SER A 42 -8.10 9.27 5.45
N PRO A 43 -8.05 10.40 6.20
CA PRO A 43 -9.00 10.70 7.28
C PRO A 43 -10.44 10.93 6.79
N LYS A 44 -10.68 11.13 5.49
CA LYS A 44 -12.05 11.28 4.96
C LYS A 44 -12.84 9.97 5.01
N ASN A 45 -12.17 8.85 5.31
CA ASN A 45 -12.70 7.49 5.39
C ASN A 45 -13.05 7.08 6.85
N PHE A 46 -13.34 8.02 7.74
CA PHE A 46 -13.26 7.85 9.21
C PHE A 46 -14.50 7.26 9.92
N TYR A 47 -15.46 6.69 9.21
CA TYR A 47 -16.58 5.98 9.86
C TYR A 47 -16.25 4.49 10.06
N LEU A 48 -15.35 4.19 11.01
CA LEU A 48 -14.82 2.84 11.23
C LEU A 48 -15.07 2.33 12.66
N GLU A 49 -16.20 1.66 12.87
CA GLU A 49 -16.42 0.83 14.06
C GLU A 49 -15.69 -0.51 13.88
N LEU A 50 -14.55 -0.66 14.57
CA LEU A 50 -13.68 -1.84 14.46
C LEU A 50 -13.48 -2.58 15.78
N GLU A 51 -13.98 -2.04 16.89
CA GLU A 51 -13.73 -2.58 18.22
C GLU A 51 -14.23 -4.02 18.38
N GLU A 52 -15.40 -4.35 17.83
CA GLU A 52 -15.91 -5.73 17.82
C GLU A 52 -14.96 -6.70 17.10
N ARG A 53 -14.42 -6.29 15.95
CA ARG A 53 -13.50 -7.12 15.15
C ARG A 53 -12.15 -7.28 15.82
N LYS A 54 -11.63 -6.22 16.46
CA LYS A 54 -10.40 -6.28 17.24
C LYS A 54 -10.56 -7.18 18.47
N ARG A 55 -11.68 -7.06 19.20
CA ARG A 55 -12.00 -7.93 20.35
C ARG A 55 -12.12 -9.39 19.93
N LEU A 56 -12.78 -9.67 18.80
CA LEU A 56 -12.87 -11.03 18.27
C LEU A 56 -11.48 -11.61 17.98
N ARG A 57 -10.60 -10.84 17.31
CA ARG A 57 -9.23 -11.26 17.02
C ARG A 57 -8.45 -11.59 18.31
N GLN A 58 -8.62 -10.78 19.35
CA GLN A 58 -8.00 -11.01 20.67
C GLN A 58 -8.58 -12.26 21.34
N HIS A 59 -9.91 -12.40 21.36
CA HIS A 59 -10.60 -13.52 22.00
C HIS A 59 -10.23 -14.88 21.39
N LEU A 60 -10.08 -14.93 20.06
CA LEU A 60 -9.68 -16.13 19.33
C LEU A 60 -8.18 -16.45 19.43
N GLY A 61 -7.38 -15.64 20.13
CA GLY A 61 -5.94 -15.86 20.25
C GLY A 61 -5.20 -15.83 18.92
N CYS A 62 -5.68 -15.02 17.95
CA CYS A 62 -5.09 -14.95 16.62
C CYS A 62 -3.63 -14.48 16.66
N LYS A 63 -2.81 -14.98 15.73
CA LYS A 63 -1.39 -14.61 15.61
C LYS A 63 -1.21 -13.19 15.03
N SER A 64 0.01 -12.66 15.15
CA SER A 64 0.39 -11.38 14.55
C SER A 64 0.50 -11.48 13.03
N PHE A 65 0.38 -10.35 12.34
CA PHE A 65 0.59 -10.29 10.90
C PHE A 65 2.02 -10.66 10.50
N ARG A 66 3.01 -10.33 11.34
CA ARG A 66 4.39 -10.80 11.16
C ARG A 66 4.47 -12.32 11.13
N TRP A 67 3.79 -13.00 12.06
CA TRP A 67 3.73 -14.45 12.06
C TRP A 67 3.11 -14.99 10.76
N TYR A 68 2.02 -14.37 10.29
CA TYR A 68 1.39 -14.73 9.02
C TYR A 68 2.36 -14.61 7.83
N LEU A 69 3.08 -13.49 7.71
CA LEU A 69 4.08 -13.30 6.65
C LEU A 69 5.21 -14.34 6.70
N GLN A 70 5.66 -14.71 7.91
CA GLN A 70 6.78 -15.64 8.07
C GLN A 70 6.39 -17.12 7.93
N ASN A 71 5.13 -17.48 8.21
CA ASN A 71 4.72 -18.89 8.34
C ASN A 71 3.67 -19.31 7.30
N VAL A 72 2.98 -18.37 6.65
CA VAL A 72 1.91 -18.66 5.68
C VAL A 72 2.25 -18.16 4.28
N ILE A 73 2.80 -16.94 4.15
CA ILE A 73 3.29 -16.40 2.86
C ILE A 73 4.82 -16.24 2.87
N ASN A 74 5.51 -17.34 3.18
CA ASN A 74 6.97 -17.38 3.27
C ASN A 74 7.68 -17.30 1.91
N ASP A 75 6.99 -17.59 0.80
CA ASP A 75 7.66 -17.81 -0.49
C ASP A 75 7.77 -16.58 -1.41
N THR A 76 7.13 -15.44 -1.11
CA THR A 76 7.05 -14.35 -2.12
C THR A 76 6.90 -12.90 -1.65
N LEU A 77 6.50 -12.62 -0.40
CA LEU A 77 6.09 -11.24 -0.02
C LEU A 77 6.84 -10.62 1.17
N ILE A 78 7.77 -11.32 1.81
CA ILE A 78 8.45 -10.77 3.01
C ILE A 78 9.22 -9.47 2.67
N THR A 79 9.86 -9.41 1.50
CA THR A 79 10.63 -8.22 1.07
C THR A 79 9.76 -7.00 0.79
N ALA A 80 8.47 -7.18 0.47
CA ALA A 80 7.53 -6.07 0.21
C ALA A 80 7.14 -5.30 1.49
N TYR A 81 7.49 -5.84 2.65
CA TYR A 81 7.18 -5.30 3.97
C TYR A 81 8.44 -4.97 4.78
N GLU A 82 9.59 -4.95 4.13
CA GLU A 82 10.82 -4.38 4.68
C GLU A 82 10.91 -2.89 4.32
N PRO A 83 11.51 -2.04 5.18
CA PRO A 83 11.77 -0.66 4.82
C PRO A 83 12.66 -0.59 3.57
N ASP A 84 12.29 0.29 2.64
CA ASP A 84 13.07 0.51 1.42
C ASP A 84 14.50 0.92 1.76
N ARG A 85 15.49 0.17 1.27
CA ARG A 85 16.91 0.52 1.45
C ARG A 85 17.32 1.75 0.66
N ALA A 86 16.64 2.01 -0.46
CA ALA A 86 16.83 3.18 -1.31
C ALA A 86 15.56 3.42 -2.13
N ILE A 87 15.21 4.70 -2.31
CA ILE A 87 14.09 5.13 -3.17
C ILE A 87 14.61 6.29 -4.01
N GLY A 88 14.44 6.22 -5.34
CA GLY A 88 14.87 7.28 -6.24
C GLY A 88 15.00 6.83 -7.69
N SER A 89 15.36 7.76 -8.56
CA SER A 89 15.60 7.47 -9.97
C SER A 89 16.94 6.74 -10.16
N ILE A 90 16.94 5.68 -10.97
CA ILE A 90 18.16 4.95 -11.34
C ILE A 90 18.72 5.59 -12.61
N MET A 91 19.86 6.28 -12.49
CA MET A 91 20.51 6.99 -13.59
C MET A 91 21.61 6.14 -14.24
N ASN A 92 21.57 6.05 -15.56
CA ASN A 92 22.68 5.55 -16.35
C ASN A 92 23.80 6.60 -16.46
N GLN A 93 24.98 6.30 -15.92
CA GLN A 93 26.08 7.26 -15.83
C GLN A 93 26.59 7.75 -17.21
N LYS A 94 26.57 6.89 -18.23
CA LYS A 94 27.06 7.23 -19.59
C LYS A 94 26.11 8.15 -20.34
N SER A 95 24.81 7.84 -20.34
CA SER A 95 23.81 8.58 -21.11
C SER A 95 23.16 9.73 -20.34
N ARG A 96 23.38 9.81 -19.01
CA ARG A 96 22.74 10.78 -18.11
C ARG A 96 21.20 10.74 -18.16
N LYS A 97 20.64 9.60 -18.56
CA LYS A 97 19.21 9.30 -18.57
C LYS A 97 18.86 8.32 -17.47
N CYS A 98 17.64 8.40 -16.97
CA CYS A 98 17.12 7.54 -15.92
C CYS A 98 16.21 6.44 -16.49
N ILE A 99 16.06 5.35 -15.74
CA ILE A 99 15.09 4.30 -16.06
C ILE A 99 13.68 4.90 -16.04
N GLY A 100 12.95 4.71 -17.14
CA GLY A 100 11.58 5.22 -17.31
C GLY A 100 10.51 4.15 -17.15
N PRO A 101 9.22 4.53 -17.30
CA PRO A 101 8.11 3.58 -17.31
C PRO A 101 8.27 2.55 -18.44
N GLN A 102 7.57 1.42 -18.33
CA GLN A 102 7.78 0.21 -19.17
C GLN A 102 7.76 0.46 -20.70
N VAL A 103 7.18 1.56 -21.15
CA VAL A 103 7.10 1.96 -22.57
C VAL A 103 8.39 2.63 -23.09
N LYS A 104 9.22 3.23 -22.23
CA LYS A 104 10.51 3.86 -22.58
C LYS A 104 11.57 3.54 -21.52
N LEU A 105 12.53 2.71 -21.91
CA LEU A 105 13.57 2.23 -20.99
C LEU A 105 14.42 3.35 -20.39
N LEU A 106 14.84 4.35 -21.18
CA LEU A 106 15.64 5.49 -20.71
C LEU A 106 14.99 6.83 -21.06
N VAL A 107 14.77 7.68 -20.05
CA VAL A 107 14.12 8.99 -20.16
C VAL A 107 14.96 10.08 -19.46
N PRO A 108 14.75 11.38 -19.74
CA PRO A 108 15.29 12.45 -18.89
C PRO A 108 14.90 12.23 -17.44
N CYS A 109 15.81 12.47 -16.49
CA CYS A 109 15.59 12.13 -15.09
C CYS A 109 14.42 12.90 -14.45
N GLU A 110 14.07 14.08 -14.95
CA GLU A 110 12.89 14.82 -14.50
C GLU A 110 11.56 14.15 -14.94
N LYS A 111 11.64 13.26 -15.94
CA LYS A 111 10.51 12.48 -16.48
C LYS A 111 10.52 11.02 -16.05
N ALA A 112 11.57 10.59 -15.35
CA ALA A 112 11.58 9.31 -14.68
C ALA A 112 10.71 9.46 -13.43
N THR A 113 9.44 9.12 -13.55
CA THR A 113 8.57 9.00 -12.40
C THR A 113 9.17 7.92 -11.51
N VAL A 114 9.84 8.32 -10.43
CA VAL A 114 9.98 7.44 -9.28
C VAL A 114 8.54 7.22 -8.81
N CYS A 115 8.17 5.98 -8.50
CA CYS A 115 6.96 5.70 -7.74
C CYS A 115 7.14 6.29 -6.32
N MET A 116 7.19 7.61 -6.22
CA MET A 116 7.18 8.40 -5.01
C MET A 116 5.83 9.12 -5.04
N ASN A 117 4.93 8.64 -4.19
CA ASN A 117 3.73 9.39 -3.80
C ASN A 117 4.14 10.65 -3.04
#